data_AF-A0A258NSN8-F1
#
_entry.id   AF-A0A258NSN8-F1
#
_cell.length_a   1.000
_cell.length_b   1.000
_cell.length_c   1.000
_cell.angle_alpha   90.00
_cell.angle_beta   90.00
_cell.angle_gamma   90.00
#
_symmetry.space_group_name_H-M   'P 1'
#
loop_
_entity.id
_entity.type
_entity.pdbx_description
1 polymer ?
#
loop_
_entity_poly.entity_id
_entity_poly.type
_entity_poly.pdbx_seq_one_letter_code
_entity_poly.pdbx_strand_id
1 'polypeptide(L)'
;MDDVTTRCDFHRAPKPTGRTLAGNVGLAGAIGGGSAIEVTAFAGKHFGGSRVAIETQVYERHVGWPSKAIRTHALYLEEGARLDGLISAATRAGRHEMPAEFAYSTVDADGDTVIPQRQSFTLMRVDDGDRTGWLITQ
;
A
#
# COMPACT_ATOMS: atom_id res chain seq x y z
N MET A 1 22.39 -14.92 -39.49
CA MET A 1 22.18 -15.95 -38.43
C MET A 1 22.54 -15.22 -37.17
N ASP A 2 21.60 -14.40 -36.71
CA ASP A 2 21.86 -13.24 -35.87
C ASP A 2 21.42 -13.54 -34.44
N ASP A 3 22.40 -13.62 -33.56
CA ASP A 3 22.27 -13.85 -32.13
C ASP A 3 21.89 -12.53 -31.45
N VAL A 4 20.60 -12.35 -31.18
CA VAL A 4 20.08 -11.19 -30.45
C VAL A 4 20.23 -11.47 -28.95
N THR A 5 21.35 -11.01 -28.41
CA THR A 5 21.59 -10.85 -26.98
C THR A 5 20.46 -10.03 -26.36
N THR A 6 19.63 -10.68 -25.54
CA THR A 6 18.54 -10.04 -24.80
C THR A 6 19.13 -9.13 -23.73
N ARG A 7 19.09 -7.82 -23.98
CA ARG A 7 19.38 -6.77 -23.00
C ARG A 7 18.27 -6.75 -21.96
N CYS A 8 18.62 -6.96 -20.70
CA CYS A 8 17.79 -6.62 -19.56
C CYS A 8 17.79 -5.08 -19.40
N ASP A 9 16.88 -4.40 -20.10
CA ASP A 9 16.64 -2.97 -19.91
C ASP A 9 15.90 -2.74 -18.58
N PHE A 10 16.68 -2.41 -17.55
CA PHE A 10 16.19 -1.73 -16.35
C PHE A 10 15.68 -0.33 -16.74
N HIS A 11 14.45 -0.27 -17.25
CA HIS A 11 13.76 1.01 -17.42
C HIS A 11 13.45 1.59 -16.05
N ARG A 12 14.27 2.58 -15.68
CA ARG A 12 14.09 3.63 -14.68
C ARG A 12 12.60 3.84 -14.33
N ALA A 13 12.23 3.41 -13.13
CA ALA A 13 10.91 3.63 -12.58
C ALA A 13 10.56 5.14 -12.54
N PRO A 14 9.28 5.50 -12.74
CA PRO A 14 8.84 6.87 -12.45
C PRO A 14 9.16 7.20 -10.99
N LYS A 15 9.72 8.39 -10.77
CA LYS A 15 9.99 8.90 -9.40
C LYS A 15 8.68 8.87 -8.61
N PRO A 16 8.69 8.46 -7.33
CA PRO A 16 7.51 8.56 -6.49
C PRO A 16 7.14 10.05 -6.37
N THR A 17 6.06 10.44 -7.05
CA THR A 17 5.36 11.70 -6.88
C THR A 17 4.28 11.52 -5.81
N GLY A 18 4.66 10.92 -4.69
CA GLY A 18 3.91 10.90 -3.46
C GLY A 18 4.66 11.79 -2.49
N ARG A 19 4.00 12.78 -1.92
CA ARG A 19 4.56 13.64 -0.89
C ARG A 19 4.87 12.73 0.30
N THR A 20 6.08 12.16 0.33
CA THR A 20 6.58 11.37 1.46
C THR A 20 6.24 12.16 2.71
N LEU A 21 5.65 11.51 3.72
CA LEU A 21 5.44 12.06 5.06
C LEU A 21 6.80 12.31 5.74
N ALA A 22 7.63 13.13 5.09
CA ALA A 22 8.94 13.58 5.47
C ALA A 22 8.74 14.80 6.37
N GLY A 23 8.33 14.55 7.60
CA GLY A 23 8.19 15.61 8.58
C GLY A 23 7.85 15.11 9.96
N ASN A 24 8.67 14.24 10.56
CA ASN A 24 8.64 13.88 12.00
C ASN A 24 7.27 13.57 12.65
N VAL A 25 6.21 13.34 11.87
CA VAL A 25 4.90 13.00 12.40
C VAL A 25 4.91 11.51 12.62
N GLY A 26 5.04 11.10 13.89
CA GLY A 26 4.89 9.70 14.28
C GLY A 26 3.56 9.13 13.79
N LEU A 27 3.45 7.80 13.74
CA LEU A 27 2.29 7.11 13.17
C LEU A 27 0.96 7.61 13.76
N ALA A 28 0.92 7.86 15.07
CA ALA A 28 -0.23 8.44 15.75
C ALA A 28 -0.64 9.82 15.21
N GLY A 29 0.32 10.68 14.87
CA GLY A 29 0.06 11.99 14.31
C GLY A 29 -0.44 11.94 12.87
N ALA A 30 0.03 10.98 12.06
CA ALA A 30 -0.47 10.76 10.70
C ALA A 30 -1.92 10.29 10.72
N ILE A 31 -2.25 9.39 11.65
CA ILE A 31 -3.63 8.94 11.88
C ILE A 31 -4.50 10.09 12.41
N GLY A 32 -4.06 10.79 13.46
CA GLY A 32 -4.81 11.91 14.03
C GLY A 32 -4.99 13.09 13.08
N GLY A 33 -4.06 13.30 12.15
CA GLY A 33 -4.14 14.30 11.09
C GLY A 33 -4.92 13.86 9.84
N GLY A 34 -5.38 12.61 9.78
CA GLY A 34 -6.17 12.07 8.67
C GLY A 34 -5.37 11.74 7.41
N SER A 35 -4.03 11.75 7.46
CA SER A 35 -3.18 11.35 6.33
C SER A 35 -2.91 9.84 6.26
N ALA A 36 -3.25 9.10 7.32
CA ALA A 36 -3.21 7.64 7.34
C ALA A 36 -4.45 7.05 8.05
N ILE A 37 -4.86 5.86 7.61
CA ILE A 37 -5.95 5.09 8.19
C ILE A 37 -5.36 3.93 8.98
N GLU A 38 -5.75 3.80 10.24
CA GLU A 38 -5.33 2.70 11.09
C GLU A 38 -6.05 1.40 10.71
N VAL A 39 -5.26 0.37 10.39
CA VAL A 39 -5.74 -0.97 9.98
C VAL A 39 -5.22 -2.07 10.90
N THR A 40 -4.73 -1.71 12.08
CA THR A 40 -4.14 -2.62 13.08
C THR A 40 -5.03 -3.83 13.37
N ALA A 41 -6.35 -3.65 13.48
CA ALA A 41 -7.31 -4.73 13.75
C ALA A 41 -7.32 -5.82 12.66
N PHE A 42 -7.03 -5.46 11.40
CA PHE A 42 -6.97 -6.37 10.26
C PHE A 42 -5.57 -6.93 10.05
N ALA A 43 -4.54 -6.20 10.49
CA ALA A 43 -3.13 -6.54 10.31
C ALA A 43 -2.56 -7.44 11.42
N GLY A 44 -3.29 -7.67 12.51
CA GLY A 44 -2.80 -8.37 13.70
C GLY A 44 -2.18 -9.75 13.41
N LYS A 45 -2.76 -10.52 12.48
CA LYS A 45 -2.25 -11.85 12.07
C LYS A 45 -0.94 -11.79 11.29
N HIS A 46 -0.57 -10.62 10.75
CA HIS A 46 0.58 -10.44 9.86
C HIS A 46 1.74 -9.70 10.55
N PHE A 47 1.44 -8.69 11.35
CA PHE A 47 2.43 -7.80 11.98
C PHE A 47 2.61 -8.02 13.49
N GLY A 48 2.14 -9.15 14.04
CA GLY A 48 2.42 -9.56 15.41
C GLY A 48 1.92 -8.58 16.48
N GLY A 49 0.79 -7.90 16.23
CA GLY A 49 0.23 -6.89 17.14
C GLY A 49 0.89 -5.51 17.07
N SER A 50 1.82 -5.29 16.14
CA SER A 50 2.33 -3.95 15.82
C SER A 50 1.23 -3.05 15.29
N ARG A 51 1.38 -1.74 15.47
CA ARG A 51 0.44 -0.77 14.89
C ARG A 51 0.67 -0.69 13.38
N VAL A 52 -0.40 -0.73 12.59
CA VAL A 52 -0.29 -0.68 11.13
C VAL A 52 -1.27 0.35 10.59
N ALA A 53 -0.77 1.22 9.72
CA ALA A 53 -1.58 2.18 9.00
C ALA A 53 -1.28 2.13 7.50
N ILE A 54 -2.23 2.64 6.72
CA ILE A 54 -2.12 2.81 5.27
C ILE A 54 -2.36 4.29 5.00
N GLU A 55 -1.56 4.90 4.12
CA GLU A 55 -1.82 6.26 3.65
C GLU A 55 -3.26 6.38 3.12
N THR A 56 -3.97 7.45 3.51
CA THR A 56 -5.40 7.61 3.22
C THR A 56 -5.69 7.50 1.73
N GLN A 57 -4.85 8.11 0.88
CA GLN A 57 -5.01 8.05 -0.58
C GLN A 57 -4.83 6.62 -1.11
N VAL A 58 -3.89 5.86 -0.56
CA VAL A 58 -3.70 4.45 -0.94
C VAL A 58 -4.91 3.62 -0.53
N TYR A 59 -5.45 3.84 0.67
CA TYR A 59 -6.64 3.14 1.13
C TYR A 59 -7.85 3.48 0.24
N GLU A 60 -8.15 4.76 0.04
CA GLU A 60 -9.31 5.21 -0.75
C GLU A 60 -9.25 4.73 -2.20
N ARG A 61 -8.05 4.67 -2.77
CA ARG A 61 -7.85 4.28 -4.17
C ARG A 61 -7.81 2.78 -4.40
N HIS A 62 -7.30 1.99 -3.45
CA HIS A 62 -7.00 0.57 -3.68
C HIS A 62 -7.72 -0.40 -2.75
N VAL A 63 -8.32 0.09 -1.66
CA VAL A 63 -9.00 -0.72 -0.65
C VAL A 63 -10.47 -0.33 -0.56
N GLY A 64 -10.73 0.92 -0.19
CA GLY A 64 -12.06 1.48 -0.07
C GLY A 64 -12.73 1.66 -1.42
N TRP A 65 -14.05 1.55 -1.44
CA TRP A 65 -14.85 1.90 -2.61
C TRP A 65 -15.70 3.14 -2.31
N PRO A 66 -15.43 4.29 -2.95
CA PRO A 66 -16.34 5.42 -2.87
C PRO A 66 -17.66 5.08 -3.55
N SER A 67 -18.77 5.69 -3.09
CA SER A 67 -20.13 5.45 -3.60
C SER A 67 -20.24 5.50 -5.13
N LYS A 68 -19.41 6.31 -5.79
CA LYS A 68 -19.31 6.38 -7.25
C LYS A 68 -18.83 5.05 -7.84
N ALA A 69 -17.70 4.53 -7.37
CA ALA A 69 -17.09 3.31 -7.86
C ALA A 69 -18.00 2.09 -7.60
N ILE A 70 -18.72 2.05 -6.46
CA ILE A 70 -19.75 1.02 -6.20
C ILE A 70 -20.86 1.04 -7.24
N ARG A 71 -21.40 2.22 -7.57
CA ARG A 71 -22.49 2.33 -8.55
C ARG A 71 -22.04 1.91 -9.94
N THR A 72 -20.79 2.22 -10.29
CA THR A 72 -20.23 1.86 -11.58
C THR A 72 -19.89 0.38 -11.69
N HIS A 73 -19.48 -0.27 -10.58
CA HIS A 73 -18.83 -1.57 -10.63
C HIS A 73 -19.46 -2.69 -9.78
N ALA A 74 -20.40 -2.38 -8.87
CA ALA A 74 -21.16 -3.32 -8.03
C ALA A 74 -20.31 -4.27 -7.13
N LEU A 75 -19.14 -3.83 -6.66
CA LEU A 75 -18.09 -4.67 -6.06
C LEU A 75 -17.91 -4.59 -4.53
N TYR A 76 -18.97 -4.26 -3.76
CA TYR A 76 -18.90 -4.00 -2.31
C TYR A 76 -18.33 -5.15 -1.43
N LEU A 77 -18.18 -6.36 -1.96
CA LEU A 77 -17.81 -7.56 -1.18
C LEU A 77 -16.30 -7.82 -1.08
N GLU A 78 -15.45 -7.09 -1.79
CA GLU A 78 -14.01 -7.38 -1.84
C GLU A 78 -13.12 -6.52 -0.94
N GLU A 79 -13.65 -5.48 -0.28
CA GLU A 79 -12.82 -4.53 0.51
C GLU A 79 -11.93 -5.24 1.54
N GLY A 80 -12.51 -6.14 2.35
CA GLY A 80 -11.75 -6.91 3.33
C GLY A 80 -10.69 -7.84 2.71
N ALA A 81 -10.99 -8.44 1.54
CA ALA A 81 -10.06 -9.33 0.84
C ALA A 81 -8.90 -8.54 0.20
N ARG A 82 -9.17 -7.33 -0.30
CA ARG A 82 -8.16 -6.42 -0.84
C ARG A 82 -7.24 -5.89 0.25
N LEU A 83 -7.83 -5.48 1.37
CA LEU A 83 -7.07 -5.06 2.54
C LEU A 83 -6.15 -6.18 3.03
N ASP A 84 -6.68 -7.41 3.18
CA ASP A 84 -5.87 -8.56 3.58
C ASP A 84 -4.75 -8.89 2.57
N GLY A 85 -5.06 -8.83 1.29
CA GLY A 85 -4.08 -9.06 0.21
C GLY A 85 -2.94 -8.05 0.23
N LEU A 86 -3.25 -6.76 0.38
CA LEU A 86 -2.27 -5.69 0.44
C LEU A 86 -1.38 -5.82 1.70
N ILE A 87 -1.99 -6.05 2.87
CA ILE A 87 -1.26 -6.27 4.14
C ILE A 87 -0.35 -7.50 4.05
N SER A 88 -0.84 -8.60 3.46
CA SER A 88 -0.08 -9.83 3.27
C SER A 88 1.14 -9.61 2.37
N ALA A 89 0.99 -8.87 1.27
CA ALA A 89 2.08 -8.50 0.38
C ALA A 89 3.13 -7.62 1.09
N ALA A 90 2.69 -6.60 1.82
CA ALA A 90 3.55 -5.71 2.59
C ALA A 90 4.38 -6.49 3.62
N THR A 91 3.73 -7.37 4.38
CA THR A 91 4.38 -8.18 5.43
C THR A 91 5.48 -9.08 4.88
N ARG A 92 5.25 -9.66 3.69
CA ARG A 92 6.27 -10.49 3.02
C ARG A 92 7.48 -9.67 2.63
N ALA A 93 7.26 -8.48 2.05
CA ALA A 93 8.34 -7.59 1.66
C ALA A 93 9.15 -7.14 2.88
N GLY A 94 8.47 -6.83 3.98
CA GLY A 94 9.09 -6.37 5.21
C GLY A 94 9.96 -7.39 5.95
N ARG A 95 10.02 -8.64 5.50
CA ARG A 95 10.92 -9.66 6.09
C ARG A 95 12.35 -9.56 5.58
N HIS A 96 12.58 -8.86 4.48
CA HIS A 96 13.84 -8.90 3.74
C HIS A 96 14.67 -7.63 3.86
N GLU A 97 14.03 -6.46 3.85
CA GLU A 97 14.70 -5.15 3.86
C GLU A 97 13.80 -4.08 4.49
N MET A 98 14.38 -2.95 4.94
CA MET A 98 13.63 -1.78 5.43
C MET A 98 14.29 -0.47 5.01
N PRO A 99 13.56 0.49 4.40
CA PRO A 99 12.18 0.36 3.91
C PRO A 99 12.06 -0.70 2.80
N ALA A 100 10.89 -1.33 2.67
CA ALA A 100 10.67 -2.39 1.67
C ALA A 100 9.72 -1.92 0.56
N GLU A 101 10.22 -1.92 -0.67
CA GLU A 101 9.36 -1.76 -1.86
C GLU A 101 8.71 -3.09 -2.23
N PHE A 102 7.44 -3.07 -2.61
CA PHE A 102 6.72 -4.26 -3.04
C PHE A 102 5.68 -3.95 -4.09
N ALA A 103 5.34 -4.94 -4.90
CA ALA A 103 4.28 -4.82 -5.89
C ALA A 103 3.08 -5.68 -5.53
N TYR A 104 1.88 -5.13 -5.72
CA TYR A 104 0.62 -5.82 -5.48
C TYR A 104 -0.37 -5.52 -6.61
N SER A 105 -1.08 -6.55 -7.08
CA SER A 105 -2.13 -6.39 -8.09
C SER A 105 -3.41 -5.92 -7.44
N THR A 106 -3.85 -4.71 -7.80
CA THR A 106 -5.04 -4.07 -7.24
C THR A 106 -5.84 -3.35 -8.30
N VAL A 107 -7.11 -3.08 -8.02
CA VAL A 107 -7.97 -2.25 -8.86
C VAL A 107 -7.89 -0.82 -8.34
N ASP A 108 -7.74 0.13 -9.26
CA ASP A 108 -7.84 1.55 -8.96
C ASP A 108 -9.31 1.96 -8.94
N ALA A 109 -9.84 2.32 -7.77
CA ALA A 109 -11.24 2.70 -7.57
C ALA A 109 -11.62 4.01 -8.29
N ASP A 110 -10.62 4.84 -8.60
CA ASP A 110 -10.80 6.07 -9.38
C ASP A 110 -10.52 5.87 -10.87
N GLY A 111 -9.99 4.70 -11.24
CA GLY A 111 -9.64 4.35 -12.61
C GLY A 111 -10.85 3.95 -13.46
N ASP A 112 -10.70 4.05 -14.79
CA ASP A 112 -11.76 3.70 -15.75
C ASP A 112 -11.93 2.18 -15.94
N THR A 113 -11.02 1.37 -15.40
CA THR A 113 -10.99 -0.08 -15.61
C THR A 113 -11.04 -0.87 -14.31
N VAL A 114 -11.88 -1.91 -14.28
CA VAL A 114 -12.00 -2.85 -13.15
C VAL A 114 -10.99 -3.99 -13.22
N ILE A 115 -9.98 -3.88 -14.08
CA ILE A 115 -8.97 -4.91 -14.27
C ILE A 115 -7.88 -4.71 -13.22
N PRO A 116 -7.53 -5.73 -12.42
CA PRO A 116 -6.43 -5.64 -11.48
C PRO A 116 -5.11 -5.30 -12.21
N GLN A 117 -4.45 -4.23 -11.78
CA GLN A 117 -3.16 -3.80 -12.30
C GLN A 117 -2.09 -3.89 -11.22
N ARG A 118 -0.86 -4.19 -11.64
CA ARG A 118 0.29 -4.24 -10.72
C ARG A 118 0.68 -2.82 -10.33
N GLN A 119 0.57 -2.51 -9.05
CA GLN A 119 0.99 -1.24 -8.46
C GLN A 119 2.19 -1.46 -7.53
N SER A 120 3.05 -0.45 -7.40
CA SER A 120 4.18 -0.45 -6.46
C SER A 120 3.80 0.30 -5.20
N PHE A 121 4.25 -0.21 -4.05
CA PHE A 121 4.02 0.33 -2.72
C PHE A 121 5.32 0.29 -1.92
N THR A 122 5.39 1.09 -0.86
CA THR A 122 6.48 1.08 0.10
C THR A 122 5.94 0.74 1.49
N LEU A 123 6.60 -0.17 2.19
CA LEU A 123 6.40 -0.42 3.61
C LEU A 123 7.50 0.28 4.39
N MET A 124 7.11 1.22 5.25
CA MET A 124 8.01 1.94 6.13
C MET A 124 7.79 1.53 7.58
N ARG A 125 8.90 1.36 8.31
CA ARG A 125 8.87 1.30 9.77
C ARG A 125 8.79 2.72 10.32
N VAL A 126 7.86 2.94 11.24
CA VAL A 126 7.67 4.22 11.94
C VAL A 126 7.72 3.95 13.43
N ASP A 127 8.62 4.61 14.15
CA ASP A 127 8.66 4.49 15.61
C ASP A 127 7.46 5.25 16.21
N ASP A 128 6.64 4.56 17.00
CA ASP A 128 5.42 5.08 17.63
C ASP A 128 5.52 4.91 19.15
N GLY A 129 6.26 5.82 19.79
CA GLY A 129 6.61 5.72 21.21
C GLY A 129 7.43 4.45 21.49
N ASP A 130 6.96 3.62 22.42
CA ASP A 130 7.59 2.34 22.78
C ASP A 130 7.24 1.18 21.83
N ARG A 131 6.43 1.43 20.80
CA ARG A 131 5.94 0.41 19.88
C ARG A 131 6.49 0.62 18.48
N THR A 132 6.69 -0.50 17.78
CA THR A 132 6.97 -0.46 16.35
C THR A 132 5.66 -0.25 15.59
N GLY A 133 5.63 0.78 14.75
CA GLY A 133 4.57 1.08 13.80
C GLY A 133 4.99 0.78 12.37
N TRP A 134 4.00 0.52 11.52
CA TRP A 134 4.18 0.26 10.11
C TRP A 134 3.27 1.15 9.29
N LEU A 135 3.80 1.71 8.22
CA LEU A 135 3.05 2.55 7.28
C LEU A 135 3.22 2.02 5.86
N ILE A 136 2.10 1.73 5.21
CA ILE A 136 2.07 1.41 3.77
C ILE A 136 1.76 2.70 3.01
N THR A 137 2.63 3.05 2.07
CA THR A 137 2.50 4.22 1.19
C THR A 137 2.69 3.83 -0.27
N GLN A 138 2.45 4.78 -1.17
CA GLN A 138 2.70 4.61 -2.61
C GLN A 138 3.54 5.77 -3.16
#